data_AF-A0A743TRC6-F1
#
_entry.id   AF-A0A743TRC6-F1
#
_cell.length_a   1.000
_cell.length_b   1.000
_cell.length_c   1.000
_cell.angle_alpha   90.00
_cell.angle_beta   90.00
_cell.angle_gamma   90.00
#
_symmetry.space_group_name_H-M   'P 1'
#
loop_
_entity.id
_entity.type
_entity.pdbx_description
1 polymer ?
#
loop_
_entity_poly.entity_id
_entity_poly.type
_entity_poly.pdbx_seq_one_letter_code
_entity_poly.pdbx_strand_id
1 'polypeptide(L)'
;RYALAAWMAAHIAFQLAAWHEIAQWYGYESVPGFPEGISAFSPEDLYSNLLGTRLAVSLILDGQTATLGMYNAAMQTALNQALNQLGASPENITRFHFDMLDGLWWNSLRRVPEKFLVLRRNYDVSDSRTPTKVPGEQASQQRLALPHYWKTYRFDMLEQFQLWPGSHMEHLPEPHNYYTAIDFPALAAFADGQDKITDVR
;
A
#
# COMPACT_ATOMS: atom_id res chain seq x y z
N ARG A 1 4.56 -17.95 20.68
CA ARG A 1 5.65 -16.96 20.48
C ARG A 1 5.90 -16.73 19.00
N TYR A 2 6.16 -17.79 18.20
CA TYR A 2 6.31 -17.69 16.75
C TYR A 2 5.15 -16.97 16.02
N ALA A 3 3.90 -17.42 16.21
CA ALA A 3 2.75 -16.79 15.55
C ALA A 3 2.53 -15.31 15.95
N LEU A 4 2.85 -14.95 17.20
CA LEU A 4 2.77 -13.55 17.65
C LEU A 4 3.76 -12.69 16.87
N ALA A 5 5.02 -13.13 16.77
CA ALA A 5 6.05 -12.43 16.01
C ALA A 5 5.72 -12.33 14.51
N ALA A 6 5.12 -13.37 13.92
CA ALA A 6 4.70 -13.35 12.52
C ALA A 6 3.62 -12.30 12.25
N TRP A 7 2.61 -12.19 13.12
CA TRP A 7 1.56 -11.18 12.98
C TRP A 7 2.07 -9.75 13.24
N MET A 8 2.95 -9.58 14.21
CA MET A 8 3.65 -8.31 14.49
C MET A 8 4.48 -7.85 13.28
N ALA A 9 5.27 -8.76 12.68
CA ALA A 9 6.01 -8.48 11.47
C ALA A 9 5.10 -8.09 10.29
N ALA A 10 3.92 -8.69 10.17
CA ALA A 10 2.93 -8.31 9.17
C ALA A 10 2.42 -6.87 9.37
N HIS A 11 2.14 -6.46 10.61
CA HIS A 11 1.75 -5.08 10.93
C HIS A 11 2.84 -4.07 10.55
N ILE A 12 4.07 -4.33 10.99
CA ILE A 12 5.21 -3.44 10.68
C ILE A 12 5.44 -3.36 9.17
N ALA A 13 5.36 -4.49 8.45
CA ALA A 13 5.53 -4.50 6.99
C ALA A 13 4.47 -3.67 6.27
N PHE A 14 3.20 -3.75 6.69
CA PHE A 14 2.15 -2.93 6.12
C PHE A 14 2.29 -1.45 6.50
N GLN A 15 2.68 -1.14 7.74
CA GLN A 15 2.97 0.24 8.15
C GLN A 15 4.14 0.84 7.36
N LEU A 16 5.17 0.06 7.05
CA LEU A 16 6.26 0.49 6.18
C LEU A 16 5.76 0.79 4.75
N ALA A 17 4.86 -0.03 4.21
CA ALA A 17 4.23 0.24 2.91
C ALA A 17 3.39 1.53 2.94
N ALA A 18 2.57 1.74 3.97
CA ALA A 18 1.83 2.98 4.15
C ALA A 18 2.75 4.20 4.28
N TRP A 19 3.87 4.05 4.99
CA TRP A 19 4.88 5.10 5.11
C TRP A 19 5.54 5.44 3.77
N HIS A 20 5.84 4.43 2.95
CA HIS A 20 6.43 4.62 1.63
C HIS A 20 5.56 5.56 0.76
N GLU A 21 4.24 5.32 0.71
CA GLU A 21 3.31 6.17 -0.02
C GLU A 21 3.30 7.62 0.51
N ILE A 22 3.31 7.79 1.83
CA ILE A 22 3.38 9.10 2.47
C ILE A 22 4.69 9.80 2.07
N ALA A 23 5.83 9.15 2.30
CA ALA A 23 7.14 9.72 2.03
C ALA A 23 7.30 10.16 0.57
N GLN A 24 6.90 9.30 -0.39
CA GLN A 24 6.93 9.62 -1.82
C GLN A 24 6.09 10.85 -2.16
N TRP A 25 4.90 10.99 -1.54
CA TRP A 25 4.06 12.17 -1.75
C TRP A 25 4.73 13.46 -1.25
N TYR A 26 5.40 13.40 -0.10
CA TYR A 26 6.14 14.52 0.49
C TYR A 26 7.49 14.81 -0.20
N GLY A 27 7.84 14.07 -1.25
CA GLY A 27 8.99 14.35 -2.10
C GLY A 27 10.17 13.42 -1.92
N TYR A 28 10.03 12.31 -1.19
CA TYR A 28 11.07 11.29 -1.14
C TYR A 28 11.38 10.75 -2.54
N GLU A 29 12.68 10.56 -2.81
CA GLU A 29 13.21 9.99 -4.05
C GLU A 29 14.22 8.88 -3.72
N SER A 30 14.05 7.70 -4.30
CA SER A 30 15.05 6.61 -4.24
C SER A 30 16.17 6.83 -5.27
N VAL A 31 15.87 7.51 -6.38
CA VAL A 31 16.82 7.91 -7.40
C VAL A 31 16.88 9.44 -7.44
N PRO A 32 18.01 10.05 -7.05
CA PRO A 32 18.13 11.50 -7.00
C PRO A 32 17.77 12.17 -8.34
N GLY A 33 16.87 13.15 -8.29
CA GLY A 33 16.38 13.89 -9.46
C GLY A 33 15.25 13.20 -10.20
N PHE A 34 14.68 12.11 -9.66
CA PHE A 34 13.52 11.42 -10.22
C PHE A 34 12.36 11.44 -9.21
N PRO A 35 11.39 12.37 -9.37
CA PRO A 35 10.28 12.48 -8.44
C PRO A 35 9.42 11.22 -8.40
N GLU A 36 9.18 10.68 -7.21
CA GLU A 36 8.33 9.50 -6.99
C GLU A 36 6.89 9.85 -6.60
N GLY A 37 6.56 11.15 -6.55
CA GLY A 37 5.19 11.59 -6.28
C GLY A 37 4.17 11.02 -7.27
N ILE A 38 4.59 10.57 -8.46
CA ILE A 38 3.72 9.84 -9.40
C ILE A 38 3.13 8.57 -8.80
N SER A 39 3.91 7.73 -8.13
CA SER A 39 3.43 6.47 -7.55
C SER A 39 2.70 6.64 -6.23
N ALA A 40 2.88 7.75 -5.52
CA ALA A 40 2.33 7.92 -4.19
C ALA A 40 0.80 7.76 -4.12
N PHE A 41 0.30 6.91 -3.24
CA PHE A 41 -1.13 6.62 -3.06
C PHE A 41 -1.83 6.14 -4.35
N SER A 42 -1.14 5.39 -5.22
CA SER A 42 -1.80 4.77 -6.37
C SER A 42 -2.98 3.90 -5.90
N PRO A 43 -4.07 3.81 -6.68
CA PRO A 43 -5.35 3.30 -6.19
C PRO A 43 -5.30 1.83 -5.75
N GLU A 44 -4.34 1.07 -6.21
CA GLU A 44 -4.11 -0.35 -5.93
C GLU A 44 -3.07 -0.62 -4.82
N ASP A 45 -2.11 0.29 -4.60
CA ASP A 45 -0.86 -0.02 -3.91
C ASP A 45 -1.06 -0.56 -2.49
N LEU A 46 -1.78 0.17 -1.63
CA LEU A 46 -1.96 -0.30 -0.27
C LEU A 46 -2.90 -1.53 -0.17
N TYR A 47 -3.78 -1.75 -1.14
CA TYR A 47 -4.56 -3.00 -1.17
C TYR A 47 -3.69 -4.19 -1.58
N SER A 48 -2.85 -4.04 -2.60
CA SER A 48 -1.94 -5.10 -3.08
C SER A 48 -0.82 -5.39 -2.07
N ASN A 49 -0.29 -4.36 -1.40
CA ASN A 49 0.66 -4.51 -0.29
C ASN A 49 0.04 -5.29 0.87
N LEU A 50 -1.20 -4.96 1.27
CA LEU A 50 -1.92 -5.69 2.32
C LEU A 50 -2.20 -7.15 1.94
N LEU A 51 -2.54 -7.41 0.66
CA LEU A 51 -2.68 -8.77 0.15
C LEU A 51 -1.36 -9.54 0.27
N GLY A 52 -0.25 -8.96 -0.19
CA GLY A 52 1.09 -9.54 -0.09
C GLY A 52 1.48 -9.84 1.36
N THR A 53 1.23 -8.91 2.27
CA THR A 53 1.45 -9.10 3.72
C THR A 53 0.64 -10.28 4.26
N ARG A 54 -0.65 -10.39 3.91
CA ARG A 54 -1.52 -11.48 4.36
C ARG A 54 -1.10 -12.84 3.79
N LEU A 55 -0.65 -12.89 2.54
CA LEU A 55 -0.09 -14.09 1.95
C LEU A 55 1.20 -14.48 2.68
N ALA A 56 2.15 -13.55 2.83
CA ALA A 56 3.44 -13.81 3.47
C ALA A 56 3.29 -14.32 4.91
N VAL A 57 2.42 -13.73 5.73
CA VAL A 57 2.20 -14.20 7.10
C VAL A 57 1.57 -15.59 7.13
N SER A 58 0.68 -15.93 6.20
CA SER A 58 0.15 -17.31 6.08
C SER A 58 1.29 -18.29 5.83
N LEU A 59 2.16 -18.01 4.86
CA LEU A 59 3.28 -18.89 4.51
C LEU A 59 4.26 -19.07 5.68
N ILE A 60 4.54 -18.00 6.42
CA ILE A 60 5.36 -18.05 7.63
C ILE A 60 4.72 -19.00 8.65
N LEU A 61 3.43 -18.81 8.95
CA LEU A 61 2.71 -19.64 9.92
C LEU A 61 2.63 -21.11 9.50
N ASP A 62 2.56 -21.37 8.19
CA ASP A 62 2.52 -22.72 7.59
C ASP A 62 3.92 -23.35 7.44
N GLY A 63 5.00 -22.65 7.84
CA GLY A 63 6.37 -23.15 7.80
C GLY A 63 7.00 -23.16 6.40
N GLN A 64 6.41 -22.45 5.44
CA GLN A 64 6.80 -22.44 4.03
C GLN A 64 7.89 -21.39 3.70
N THR A 65 8.67 -20.94 4.69
CA THR A 65 9.68 -19.87 4.53
C THR A 65 11.09 -20.19 5.01
N ALA A 66 11.43 -21.47 5.27
CA ALA A 66 12.75 -21.88 5.75
C ALA A 66 13.92 -21.62 4.76
N THR A 67 13.65 -21.52 3.46
CA THR A 67 14.64 -21.13 2.44
C THR A 67 14.02 -20.17 1.43
N LEU A 68 14.85 -19.37 0.76
CA LEU A 68 14.38 -18.47 -0.31
C LEU A 68 13.68 -19.24 -1.44
N GLY A 69 14.20 -20.41 -1.82
CA GLY A 69 13.59 -21.26 -2.85
C GLY A 69 12.20 -21.77 -2.44
N MET A 70 12.05 -22.19 -1.18
CA MET A 70 10.74 -22.61 -0.67
C MET A 70 9.76 -21.44 -0.58
N TYR A 71 10.20 -20.29 -0.08
CA TYR A 71 9.39 -19.08 -0.03
C TYR A 71 8.90 -18.68 -1.42
N ASN A 72 9.79 -18.62 -2.41
CA ASN A 72 9.43 -18.23 -3.78
C ASN A 72 8.41 -19.19 -4.40
N ALA A 73 8.60 -20.51 -4.22
CA ALA A 73 7.66 -21.51 -4.73
C ALA A 73 6.29 -21.38 -4.05
N ALA A 74 6.27 -21.24 -2.72
CA ALA A 74 5.04 -21.12 -1.94
C ALA A 74 4.29 -19.80 -2.25
N MET A 75 5.01 -18.68 -2.35
CA MET A 75 4.44 -17.39 -2.72
C MET A 75 3.90 -17.40 -4.14
N GLN A 76 4.58 -18.02 -5.09
CA GLN A 76 4.08 -18.18 -6.45
C GLN A 76 2.73 -18.94 -6.47
N THR A 77 2.64 -20.04 -5.73
CA THR A 77 1.38 -20.80 -5.62
C THR A 77 0.28 -19.99 -4.95
N ALA A 78 0.59 -19.34 -3.83
CA ALA A 78 -0.38 -18.55 -3.07
C ALA A 78 -0.90 -17.33 -3.84
N LEU A 79 0.00 -16.63 -4.56
CA LEU A 79 -0.36 -15.49 -5.41
C LEU A 79 -1.28 -15.92 -6.55
N ASN A 80 -0.96 -17.02 -7.24
CA ASN A 80 -1.82 -17.57 -8.29
C ASN A 80 -3.23 -17.92 -7.76
N GLN A 81 -3.30 -18.54 -6.57
CA GLN A 81 -4.57 -18.85 -5.93
C GLN A 81 -5.36 -17.58 -5.57
N ALA A 82 -4.69 -16.57 -5.00
CA ALA A 82 -5.32 -15.29 -4.67
C ALA A 82 -5.85 -14.58 -5.92
N LEU A 83 -5.06 -14.51 -6.99
CA LEU A 83 -5.47 -13.92 -8.26
C LEU A 83 -6.69 -14.64 -8.84
N ASN A 84 -6.72 -15.97 -8.82
CA ASN A 84 -7.88 -16.74 -9.27
C ASN A 84 -9.13 -16.45 -8.41
N GLN A 85 -8.98 -16.35 -7.08
CA GLN A 85 -10.09 -16.02 -6.17
C GLN A 85 -10.59 -14.58 -6.33
N LEU A 86 -9.71 -13.66 -6.71
CA LEU A 86 -10.04 -12.27 -7.01
C LEU A 86 -10.63 -12.09 -8.42
N GLY A 87 -10.69 -13.15 -9.23
CA GLY A 87 -11.22 -13.08 -10.59
C GLY A 87 -10.28 -12.36 -11.57
N ALA A 88 -8.96 -12.53 -11.39
CA ALA A 88 -7.97 -11.98 -12.30
C ALA A 88 -8.30 -12.34 -13.76
N SER A 89 -8.30 -11.32 -14.62
CA SER A 89 -8.67 -11.47 -16.02
C SER A 89 -7.43 -11.63 -16.91
N PRO A 90 -7.56 -12.27 -18.08
CA PRO A 90 -6.49 -12.35 -19.06
C PRO A 90 -5.97 -10.96 -19.47
N GLU A 91 -4.70 -10.89 -19.88
CA GLU A 91 -4.02 -9.63 -20.19
C GLU A 91 -4.80 -8.72 -21.14
N ASN A 92 -5.40 -9.27 -22.20
CA ASN A 92 -6.16 -8.49 -23.18
C ASN A 92 -7.42 -7.83 -22.58
N ILE A 93 -8.09 -8.52 -21.65
CA ILE A 93 -9.27 -7.99 -20.94
C ILE A 93 -8.84 -6.94 -19.93
N THR A 94 -7.77 -7.21 -19.18
CA THR A 94 -7.18 -6.23 -18.25
C THR A 94 -6.77 -4.95 -18.99
N ARG A 95 -6.07 -5.07 -20.12
CA ARG A 95 -5.67 -3.94 -20.97
C ARG A 95 -6.88 -3.14 -21.45
N PHE A 96 -7.91 -3.81 -21.96
CA PHE A 96 -9.15 -3.17 -22.39
C PHE A 96 -9.78 -2.35 -21.25
N HIS A 97 -9.84 -2.89 -20.03
CA HIS A 97 -10.37 -2.16 -18.88
C HIS A 97 -9.47 -0.99 -18.46
N PHE A 98 -8.14 -1.11 -18.55
CA PHE A 98 -7.23 0.00 -18.31
C PHE A 98 -7.43 1.13 -19.34
N ASP A 99 -7.63 0.80 -20.61
CA ASP A 99 -7.92 1.79 -21.66
C ASP A 99 -9.23 2.54 -21.37
N MET A 100 -10.25 1.86 -20.83
CA MET A 100 -11.51 2.49 -20.41
C MET A 100 -11.36 3.44 -19.21
N LEU A 101 -10.27 3.30 -18.44
CA LEU A 101 -9.97 4.14 -17.28
C LEU A 101 -9.04 5.32 -17.62
N ASP A 102 -8.61 5.45 -18.88
CA ASP A 102 -7.86 6.63 -19.34
C ASP A 102 -8.71 7.90 -19.21
N GLY A 103 -8.08 8.97 -18.74
CA GLY A 103 -8.73 10.22 -18.33
C GLY A 103 -9.51 10.16 -17.01
N LEU A 104 -9.68 8.97 -16.40
CA LEU A 104 -10.40 8.79 -15.13
C LEU A 104 -9.47 8.41 -13.99
N TRP A 105 -8.60 7.42 -14.20
CA TRP A 105 -7.64 6.93 -13.21
C TRP A 105 -6.21 7.26 -13.56
N TRP A 106 -5.92 7.36 -14.86
CA TRP A 106 -4.61 7.71 -15.38
C TRP A 106 -4.76 8.53 -16.65
N ASN A 107 -3.68 9.13 -17.14
CA ASN A 107 -3.69 9.98 -18.34
C ASN A 107 -2.62 9.54 -19.35
N SER A 108 -3.06 8.95 -20.46
CA SER A 108 -2.18 8.47 -21.53
C SER A 108 -1.43 9.55 -22.30
N LEU A 109 -1.75 10.83 -22.10
CA LEU A 109 -1.04 11.97 -22.68
C LEU A 109 0.12 12.46 -21.81
N ARG A 110 0.23 11.98 -20.56
CA ARG A 110 1.30 12.31 -19.63
C ARG A 110 2.37 11.21 -19.63
N ARG A 111 3.58 11.51 -19.14
CA ARG A 111 4.70 10.56 -19.05
C ARG A 111 5.30 10.59 -17.66
N VAL A 112 5.89 9.47 -17.24
CA VAL A 112 6.69 9.42 -16.01
C VAL A 112 7.86 10.43 -16.12
N PRO A 113 8.16 11.22 -15.09
CA PRO A 113 7.62 11.19 -13.71
C PRO A 113 6.52 12.22 -13.43
N GLU A 114 5.77 12.71 -14.43
CA GLU A 114 4.69 13.68 -14.21
C GLU A 114 3.63 13.13 -13.25
N LYS A 115 3.52 13.71 -12.04
CA LYS A 115 2.63 13.25 -10.95
C LYS A 115 1.21 12.91 -11.40
N PHE A 116 0.61 13.74 -12.25
CA PHE A 116 -0.77 13.57 -12.70
C PHE A 116 -0.91 12.65 -13.94
N LEU A 117 0.09 11.82 -14.23
CA LEU A 117 -0.15 10.61 -15.02
C LEU A 117 -1.07 9.66 -14.27
N VAL A 118 -0.97 9.55 -12.94
CA VAL A 118 -1.95 8.86 -12.08
C VAL A 118 -2.88 9.92 -11.48
N LEU A 119 -4.14 9.88 -11.89
CA LEU A 119 -5.19 10.82 -11.51
C LEU A 119 -5.95 10.35 -10.27
N ARG A 120 -6.35 9.08 -10.26
CA ARG A 120 -7.08 8.49 -9.13
C ARG A 120 -6.07 8.09 -8.06
N ARG A 121 -6.30 8.51 -6.82
CA ARG A 121 -5.48 8.13 -5.66
C ARG A 121 -6.33 7.59 -4.51
N ASN A 122 -5.71 6.79 -3.64
CA ASN A 122 -6.35 6.24 -2.45
C ASN A 122 -5.53 6.53 -1.18
N TYR A 123 -5.94 7.57 -0.46
CA TYR A 123 -5.29 8.05 0.77
C TYR A 123 -5.71 7.31 2.05
N ASP A 124 -6.57 6.29 1.95
CA ASP A 124 -6.83 5.41 3.09
C ASP A 124 -5.53 4.68 3.42
N VAL A 125 -5.00 4.85 4.64
CA VAL A 125 -3.79 4.18 5.12
C VAL A 125 -4.10 3.05 6.11
N SER A 126 -5.39 2.73 6.29
CA SER A 126 -5.81 1.67 7.20
C SER A 126 -5.44 0.30 6.65
N ASP A 127 -5.19 -0.61 7.59
CA ASP A 127 -4.94 -2.02 7.36
C ASP A 127 -6.23 -2.84 7.28
N SER A 128 -7.41 -2.20 7.25
CA SER A 128 -8.74 -2.80 7.08
C SER A 128 -9.50 -2.10 5.95
N ARG A 129 -9.27 -2.57 4.73
CA ARG A 129 -9.62 -1.85 3.51
C ARG A 129 -10.22 -2.76 2.43
N THR A 130 -10.92 -2.13 1.49
CA THR A 130 -11.42 -2.75 0.26
C THR A 130 -10.65 -2.19 -0.95
N PRO A 131 -10.68 -2.86 -2.11
CA PRO A 131 -10.12 -2.31 -3.34
C PRO A 131 -10.73 -0.95 -3.68
N THR A 132 -10.00 -0.13 -4.43
CA THR A 132 -10.56 1.08 -5.02
C THR A 132 -11.60 0.70 -6.08
N LYS A 133 -12.83 1.20 -5.95
CA LYS A 133 -13.93 0.89 -6.88
C LYS A 133 -13.69 1.52 -8.25
N VAL A 134 -13.77 0.72 -9.31
CA VAL A 134 -13.83 1.27 -10.67
C VAL A 134 -15.21 1.88 -10.93
N PRO A 135 -15.32 2.94 -11.76
CA PRO A 135 -16.62 3.52 -12.10
C PRO A 135 -17.58 2.46 -12.69
N GLY A 136 -18.79 2.38 -12.13
CA GLY A 136 -19.81 1.43 -12.58
C GLY A 136 -19.70 0.01 -11.99
N GLU A 137 -18.67 -0.29 -11.20
CA GLU A 137 -18.50 -1.61 -10.58
C GLU A 137 -19.65 -1.99 -9.65
N GLN A 138 -20.23 -3.17 -9.88
CA GLN A 138 -21.28 -3.77 -9.02
C GLN A 138 -20.78 -5.01 -8.26
N ALA A 139 -19.55 -5.44 -8.49
CA ALA A 139 -18.98 -6.60 -7.82
C ALA A 139 -18.88 -6.37 -6.31
N SER A 140 -19.12 -7.43 -5.55
CA SER A 140 -18.90 -7.40 -4.09
C SER A 140 -17.41 -7.30 -3.81
N GLN A 141 -17.03 -6.25 -3.10
CA GLN A 141 -15.63 -6.01 -2.78
C GLN A 141 -15.13 -6.95 -1.69
N GLN A 142 -13.94 -7.51 -1.89
CA GLN A 142 -13.28 -8.31 -0.87
C GLN A 142 -12.55 -7.39 0.11
N ARG A 143 -12.98 -7.38 1.38
CA ARG A 143 -12.26 -6.65 2.43
C ARG A 143 -11.05 -7.47 2.88
N LEU A 144 -9.90 -6.81 2.95
CA LEU A 144 -8.71 -7.32 3.61
C LEU A 144 -8.50 -6.57 4.92
N ALA A 145 -8.07 -7.29 5.96
CA ALA A 145 -7.77 -6.72 7.26
C ALA A 145 -6.55 -7.40 7.91
N LEU A 146 -5.78 -6.72 8.77
CA LEU A 146 -4.89 -7.41 9.72
C LEU A 146 -5.56 -7.51 11.11
N PRO A 147 -5.33 -8.60 11.87
CA PRO A 147 -5.78 -8.67 13.26
C PRO A 147 -4.92 -7.75 14.13
N HIS A 148 -5.48 -7.00 15.08
CA HIS A 148 -4.68 -6.16 16.00
C HIS A 148 -4.29 -6.85 17.32
N TYR A 149 -4.61 -8.14 17.44
CA TYR A 149 -4.29 -8.95 18.60
C TYR A 149 -4.04 -10.40 18.20
N TRP A 150 -3.28 -11.10 19.03
CA TRP A 150 -3.13 -12.54 18.96
C TRP A 150 -3.40 -13.15 20.34
N LYS A 151 -4.48 -13.94 20.43
CA LYS A 151 -5.02 -14.42 21.72
C LYS A 151 -5.34 -13.23 22.64
N THR A 152 -4.60 -13.05 23.72
CA THR A 152 -4.78 -11.96 24.69
C THR A 152 -3.80 -10.80 24.50
N TYR A 153 -2.85 -10.92 23.56
CA TYR A 153 -1.81 -9.94 23.33
C TYR A 153 -2.26 -8.93 22.28
N ARG A 154 -2.39 -7.66 22.66
CA ARG A 154 -2.59 -6.57 21.70
C ARG A 154 -1.25 -6.11 21.14
N PHE A 155 -1.19 -5.84 19.84
CA PHE A 155 0.08 -5.49 19.19
C PHE A 155 0.55 -4.08 19.52
N ASP A 156 -0.36 -3.12 19.66
CA ASP A 156 -0.07 -1.75 20.07
C ASP A 156 0.56 -1.62 21.47
N MET A 157 0.49 -2.67 22.29
CA MET A 157 1.15 -2.77 23.60
C MET A 157 2.53 -3.44 23.53
N LEU A 158 2.88 -4.06 22.40
CA LEU A 158 4.06 -4.91 22.25
C LEU A 158 5.04 -4.42 21.17
N GLU A 159 4.58 -3.65 20.20
CA GLU A 159 5.39 -3.06 19.15
C GLU A 159 5.00 -1.62 18.85
N GLN A 160 5.97 -0.88 18.30
CA GLN A 160 5.74 0.42 17.72
C GLN A 160 6.74 0.63 16.58
N PHE A 161 6.23 0.93 15.39
CA PHE A 161 7.05 1.41 14.29
C PHE A 161 7.31 2.91 14.47
N GLN A 162 8.57 3.30 14.57
CA GLN A 162 9.00 4.68 14.79
C GLN A 162 9.84 5.18 13.63
N LEU A 163 9.52 6.38 13.16
CA LEU A 163 10.18 7.05 12.06
C LEU A 163 10.77 8.35 12.56
N TRP A 164 12.08 8.31 12.84
CA TRP A 164 12.80 9.44 13.41
C TRP A 164 13.14 10.46 12.32
N PRO A 165 13.11 11.77 12.64
CA PRO A 165 13.48 12.81 11.68
C PRO A 165 14.94 12.64 11.25
N GLY A 166 15.18 12.84 9.96
CA GLY A 166 16.51 12.83 9.35
C GLY A 166 16.91 14.23 8.87
N SER A 167 18.04 14.33 8.17
CA SER A 167 18.51 15.59 7.58
C SER A 167 17.86 15.95 6.23
N HIS A 168 17.13 15.01 5.63
CA HIS A 168 16.47 15.17 4.33
C HIS A 168 15.00 14.75 4.48
N MET A 169 14.17 15.71 4.88
CA MET A 169 12.74 15.50 5.10
C MET A 169 11.88 16.04 3.94
N GLU A 170 12.50 16.71 2.96
CA GLU A 170 11.81 17.31 1.82
C GLU A 170 10.65 18.20 2.28
N HIS A 171 9.41 17.90 1.89
CA HIS A 171 8.23 18.66 2.30
C HIS A 171 7.53 18.08 3.53
N LEU A 172 8.05 16.99 4.10
CA LEU A 172 7.48 16.36 5.28
C LEU A 172 7.66 17.29 6.49
N PRO A 173 6.60 17.56 7.28
CA PRO A 173 6.75 18.37 8.47
C PRO A 173 7.71 17.73 9.47
N GLU A 174 8.32 18.52 10.34
CA GLU A 174 9.13 17.96 11.43
C GLU A 174 8.19 17.44 12.54
N PRO A 175 8.30 16.16 12.98
CA PRO A 175 7.58 15.66 14.13
C PRO A 175 8.20 16.22 15.42
N HIS A 176 7.43 16.27 16.50
CA HIS A 176 7.98 16.65 17.81
C HIS A 176 9.10 15.70 18.27
N ASN A 177 8.94 14.39 18.05
CA ASN A 177 9.94 13.38 18.39
C ASN A 177 10.22 12.46 17.19
N TYR A 178 9.19 11.73 16.75
CA TYR A 178 9.20 10.80 15.62
C TYR A 178 7.76 10.56 15.18
N TYR A 179 7.57 10.07 13.96
CA TYR A 179 6.28 9.61 13.48
C TYR A 179 6.00 8.17 13.89
N THR A 180 4.72 7.86 14.04
CA THR A 180 4.17 6.53 14.24
C THR A 180 2.97 6.33 13.31
N ALA A 181 2.42 5.11 13.26
CA ALA A 181 1.21 4.84 12.48
C ALA A 181 -0.01 5.70 12.88
N ILE A 182 -0.02 6.31 14.08
CA ILE A 182 -1.06 7.24 14.53
C ILE A 182 -1.07 8.54 13.70
N ASP A 183 0.10 8.95 13.19
CA ASP A 183 0.25 10.19 12.44
C ASP A 183 -0.13 10.05 10.95
N PHE A 184 -0.12 8.81 10.44
CA PHE A 184 -0.30 8.53 9.01
C PHE A 184 -1.63 9.06 8.44
N PRO A 185 -2.79 8.91 9.10
CA PRO A 185 -4.04 9.42 8.57
C PRO A 185 -4.05 10.95 8.40
N ALA A 186 -3.42 11.68 9.30
CA ALA A 186 -3.34 13.15 9.21
C ALA A 186 -2.43 13.58 8.04
N LEU A 187 -1.28 12.92 7.88
CA LEU A 187 -0.36 13.17 6.77
C LEU A 187 -1.00 12.85 5.41
N ALA A 188 -1.72 11.73 5.31
CA ALA A 188 -2.43 11.32 4.10
C ALA A 188 -3.64 12.22 3.79
N ALA A 189 -4.36 12.69 4.82
CA ALA A 189 -5.47 13.63 4.64
C ALA A 189 -4.99 15.01 4.15
N PHE A 190 -3.82 15.46 4.60
CA PHE A 190 -3.19 16.67 4.06
C PHE A 190 -2.85 16.49 2.57
N ALA A 191 -2.25 15.36 2.22
CA ALA A 191 -1.92 15.01 0.84
C ALA A 191 -3.15 15.02 -0.08
N ASP A 192 -4.24 14.37 0.36
CA ASP A 192 -5.55 14.37 -0.32
C ASP A 192 -6.08 15.79 -0.56
N GLY A 193 -6.02 16.64 0.47
CA GLY A 193 -6.45 18.03 0.38
C GLY A 193 -5.67 18.84 -0.65
N GLN A 194 -4.34 18.66 -0.71
CA GLN A 194 -3.48 19.38 -1.66
C GLN A 194 -3.68 18.93 -3.10
N ASP A 195 -3.81 17.62 -3.34
CA ASP A 195 -4.02 17.10 -4.68
C ASP A 195 -5.40 17.50 -5.23
N LYS A 196 -6.43 17.55 -4.37
CA LYS A 196 -7.76 18.07 -4.75
C LYS A 196 -7.77 19.56 -5.12
N ILE A 197 -6.87 20.36 -4.55
CA ILE A 197 -6.72 21.78 -4.93
C ILE A 197 -6.01 21.90 -6.28
N THR A 198 -5.04 21.03 -6.53
CA THR A 198 -4.18 21.07 -7.71
C THR A 198 -4.89 20.57 -8.96
N ASP A 199 -5.79 19.57 -8.83
CA ASP A 199 -6.57 18.99 -9.93
C ASP A 199 -7.63 19.94 -10.53
N VAL A 200 -7.88 21.11 -9.90
CA VAL A 200 -8.82 22.15 -10.36
C VAL A 200 -8.13 23.22 -11.23
N ARG A 201 -6.81 23.11 -11.47
CA ARG A 201 -6.02 24.05 -12.31
C ARG A 201 -5.53 23.38 -13.58
#